data_AF-A0A9E6SFB2-F1
#
_entry.id   AF-A0A9E6SFB2-F1
#
_cell.length_a   1.000
_cell.length_b   1.000
_cell.length_c   1.000
_cell.angle_alpha   90.00
_cell.angle_beta   90.00
_cell.angle_gamma   90.00
#
_symmetry.space_group_name_H-M   'P 1'
#
loop_
_entity.id
_entity.type
_entity.pdbx_description
1 polymer ?
#
loop_
_entity_poly.entity_id
_entity_poly.type
_entity_poly.pdbx_seq_one_letter_code
_entity_poly.pdbx_strand_id
1 'polypeptide(L)'
;VGITRAKRRLYISHASRRRMYNQWQDCVPSRFLQELPIEHIESHDQHSGRHQQRATSPSLFQRGIDKVFQENVRAPAPAKSAYARVFHPSFGYGKVMGQSGDHLDIIFEGAGRKKLKADYVSMVE
;
A
#
# COMPACT_ATOMS: atom_id res chain seq x y z
N VAL A 1 -2.94 -21.33 -15.47
CA VAL A 1 -2.76 -22.77 -15.19
C VAL A 1 -3.85 -23.39 -14.32
N GLY A 2 -4.29 -22.77 -13.22
CA GLY A 2 -5.27 -23.38 -12.30
C GLY A 2 -6.62 -23.72 -12.97
N ILE A 3 -7.21 -22.74 -13.66
CA ILE A 3 -8.50 -22.91 -14.37
C ILE A 3 -8.42 -24.04 -15.40
N THR A 4 -7.35 -24.08 -16.19
CA THR A 4 -7.13 -25.06 -17.26
C THR A 4 -6.87 -26.49 -16.77
N ARG A 5 -6.79 -26.72 -15.44
CA ARG A 5 -6.71 -28.09 -14.88
C ARG A 5 -8.09 -28.73 -14.70
N ALA A 6 -9.14 -27.93 -14.56
CA ALA A 6 -10.50 -28.45 -14.40
C ALA A 6 -11.02 -28.98 -15.74
N LYS A 7 -11.64 -30.17 -15.73
CA LYS A 7 -12.19 -30.81 -16.94
C LYS A 7 -13.70 -30.60 -17.12
N ARG A 8 -14.47 -30.52 -16.03
CA ARG A 8 -15.94 -30.45 -16.06
C ARG A 8 -16.50 -29.30 -15.23
N ARG A 9 -16.08 -29.17 -13.98
CA ARG A 9 -16.50 -28.11 -13.07
C ARG A 9 -15.30 -27.56 -12.33
N LEU A 10 -15.29 -26.25 -12.10
CA LEU A 10 -14.30 -25.54 -11.30
C LEU A 10 -15.04 -24.83 -10.16
N TYR A 11 -14.61 -25.08 -8.93
CA TYR A 11 -15.10 -24.37 -7.75
C TYR A 11 -13.99 -23.46 -7.25
N ILE A 12 -14.29 -22.17 -7.11
CA ILE A 12 -13.38 -21.19 -6.54
C ILE A 12 -14.00 -20.69 -5.24
N SER A 13 -13.27 -20.83 -4.14
CA SER A 13 -13.67 -20.31 -2.84
C SER A 13 -12.64 -19.29 -2.35
N HIS A 14 -13.13 -18.30 -1.61
CA HIS A 14 -12.29 -17.34 -0.90
C HIS A 14 -12.73 -17.26 0.55
N ALA A 15 -11.85 -16.76 1.41
CA ALA A 15 -12.14 -16.54 2.82
C ALA A 15 -11.84 -15.09 3.15
N SER A 16 -12.72 -14.44 3.91
CA SER A 16 -12.55 -13.05 4.35
C SER A 16 -11.45 -12.88 5.40
N ARG A 17 -11.14 -13.93 6.16
CA ARG A 17 -10.09 -13.93 7.20
C ARG A 17 -9.35 -15.24 7.24
N ARG A 18 -8.02 -15.20 7.39
CA ARG A 18 -7.16 -16.39 7.53
C ARG A 18 -6.22 -16.21 8.71
N ARG A 19 -5.92 -17.32 9.40
CA ARG A 19 -4.89 -17.33 10.44
C ARG A 19 -3.55 -17.64 9.80
N MET A 20 -2.63 -16.68 9.80
CA MET A 20 -1.27 -16.83 9.30
C MET A 20 -0.29 -16.40 10.39
N TYR A 21 0.74 -17.21 10.64
CA TYR A 21 1.73 -16.95 11.70
C TYR A 21 1.10 -16.63 13.06
N ASN A 22 0.09 -17.41 13.44
CA ASN A 22 -0.71 -17.24 14.65
C ASN A 22 -1.50 -15.92 14.76
N GLN A 23 -1.48 -15.07 13.73
CA GLN A 23 -2.24 -13.84 13.66
C GLN A 23 -3.40 -13.99 12.68
N TRP A 24 -4.49 -13.29 12.95
CA TRP A 24 -5.61 -13.22 12.02
C TRP A 24 -5.41 -12.08 11.03
N GLN A 25 -5.43 -12.40 9.74
CA GLN A 25 -5.29 -11.44 8.66
C GLN A 25 -6.57 -11.41 7.82
N ASP A 26 -7.06 -10.21 7.56
CA ASP A 26 -8.19 -9.99 6.65
C ASP A 26 -7.71 -10.09 5.19
N CYS A 27 -8.49 -10.79 4.38
CA CYS A 27 -8.16 -11.12 3.00
C CYS A 27 -9.27 -10.60 2.09
N VAL A 28 -8.91 -9.70 1.17
CA VAL A 28 -9.83 -9.27 0.12
C VAL A 28 -9.94 -10.35 -0.98
N PRO A 29 -11.11 -10.51 -1.63
CA PRO A 29 -11.26 -11.42 -2.76
C PRO A 29 -10.28 -11.11 -3.89
N SER A 30 -9.88 -12.14 -4.65
CA SER A 30 -8.96 -11.98 -5.78
C SER A 30 -9.58 -11.14 -6.89
N ARG A 31 -8.83 -10.17 -7.44
CA ARG A 31 -9.26 -9.37 -8.60
C ARG A 31 -9.60 -10.21 -9.82
N PHE A 32 -8.94 -11.36 -9.99
CA PHE A 32 -9.18 -12.26 -11.12
C PHE A 32 -10.60 -12.83 -11.14
N LEU A 33 -11.34 -12.80 -10.03
CA LEU A 33 -12.75 -13.18 -10.00
C LEU A 33 -13.62 -12.23 -10.85
N GLN A 34 -13.25 -10.95 -10.96
CA GLN A 34 -13.96 -9.95 -11.76
C GLN A 34 -13.65 -10.07 -13.26
N GLU A 35 -12.53 -10.71 -13.60
CA GLU A 35 -12.11 -10.93 -14.98
C GLU A 35 -12.77 -12.18 -15.61
N LEU A 36 -13.47 -12.99 -14.81
CA LEU A 36 -14.15 -14.20 -15.30
C LEU A 36 -15.46 -13.84 -16.02
N PRO A 37 -15.77 -14.50 -17.15
CA PRO A 37 -17.04 -14.31 -17.85
C PRO A 37 -18.24 -14.65 -16.95
N ILE A 38 -19.08 -13.65 -16.68
CA ILE A 38 -20.19 -13.74 -15.70
C ILE A 38 -21.22 -14.80 -16.11
N GLU A 39 -21.39 -15.04 -17.42
CA GLU A 39 -22.32 -16.03 -18.00
C GLU A 39 -22.06 -17.47 -17.52
N HIS A 40 -20.86 -17.77 -17.03
CA HIS A 40 -20.44 -19.10 -16.60
C HIS A 40 -20.21 -19.20 -15.10
N ILE A 41 -20.70 -18.24 -14.31
CA ILE A 41 -20.50 -18.17 -12.87
C ILE A 41 -21.82 -18.41 -12.15
N GLU A 42 -21.85 -19.47 -11.35
CA GLU A 42 -22.91 -19.73 -10.36
C GLU A 42 -22.40 -19.30 -8.97
N SER A 43 -22.95 -18.20 -8.45
CA SER A 43 -22.55 -17.67 -7.14
C SER A 43 -23.30 -18.35 -6.00
N HIS A 44 -22.58 -19.04 -5.13
CA HIS A 44 -23.11 -19.66 -3.92
C HIS A 44 -22.67 -18.88 -2.67
N ASP A 45 -23.12 -17.64 -2.54
CA ASP A 45 -22.96 -16.89 -1.30
C ASP A 45 -24.04 -17.33 -0.30
N GLN A 46 -23.66 -18.22 0.62
CA GLN A 46 -24.48 -18.60 1.79
C GLN A 46 -24.77 -17.41 2.74
N HIS A 47 -24.25 -16.22 2.43
CA HIS A 47 -24.42 -14.97 3.16
C HIS A 47 -25.27 -13.96 2.37
N SER A 48 -26.36 -14.43 1.75
CA SER A 48 -27.40 -13.59 1.12
C SER A 48 -28.19 -12.75 2.16
N GLY A 49 -27.47 -11.99 2.97
CA GLY A 49 -27.97 -11.07 3.98
C GLY A 49 -27.08 -9.84 4.19
N ARG A 50 -26.00 -9.65 3.42
CA ARG A 50 -25.14 -8.45 3.56
C ARG A 50 -24.59 -7.87 2.26
N HIS A 51 -25.32 -7.97 1.15
CA HIS A 51 -24.96 -7.21 -0.04
C HIS A 51 -26.14 -6.71 -0.88
N GLN A 52 -27.00 -5.85 -0.30
CA GLN A 52 -27.71 -4.80 -1.06
C GLN A 52 -28.47 -3.84 -0.13
N GLN A 53 -27.73 -2.97 0.55
CA GLN A 53 -28.17 -1.58 0.77
C GLN A 53 -26.92 -0.71 0.61
N ARG A 54 -26.43 -0.57 -0.63
CA ARG A 54 -25.75 0.67 -0.98
C ARG A 54 -26.84 1.71 -1.10
N ALA A 55 -27.14 2.35 0.03
CA ALA A 55 -27.95 3.54 0.07
C ALA A 55 -27.42 4.52 -0.99
N THR A 56 -28.34 5.16 -1.71
CA THR A 56 -28.18 6.41 -2.45
C THR A 56 -27.85 7.56 -1.49
N SER A 57 -26.82 7.35 -0.69
CA SER A 57 -26.28 8.30 0.26
C SER A 57 -24.80 8.42 -0.09
N PRO A 58 -24.28 9.64 -0.33
CA PRO A 58 -22.87 9.83 -0.62
C PRO A 58 -22.09 9.20 0.52
N SER A 59 -21.34 8.14 0.20
CA SER A 59 -20.85 7.26 1.25
C SER A 59 -19.91 8.04 2.17
N LEU A 60 -20.12 7.90 3.48
CA LEU A 60 -19.16 8.36 4.48
C LEU A 60 -17.80 7.67 4.28
N PHE A 61 -17.80 6.49 3.66
CA PHE A 61 -16.61 5.83 3.16
C PHE A 61 -15.94 6.67 2.07
N GLN A 62 -16.65 7.17 1.04
CA GLN A 62 -16.13 8.08 0.00
C GLN A 62 -15.52 9.34 0.61
N ARG A 63 -16.22 9.99 1.55
CA ARG A 63 -15.64 11.14 2.31
C ARG A 63 -14.42 10.76 3.14
N GLY A 64 -14.35 9.52 3.63
CA GLY A 64 -13.22 8.98 4.37
C GLY A 64 -12.02 8.70 3.47
N ILE A 65 -12.20 8.11 2.28
CA ILE A 65 -11.13 7.94 1.29
C ILE A 65 -10.72 9.30 0.72
N ASP A 66 -11.63 10.23 0.46
CA ASP A 66 -11.29 11.59 0.03
C ASP A 66 -10.51 12.35 1.13
N LYS A 67 -10.86 12.17 2.42
CA LYS A 67 -10.06 12.66 3.55
C LYS A 67 -8.70 11.96 3.65
N VAL A 68 -8.63 10.65 3.49
CA VAL A 68 -7.38 9.88 3.57
C VAL A 68 -6.47 10.17 2.37
N PHE A 69 -7.03 10.45 1.19
CA PHE A 69 -6.28 10.94 0.04
C PHE A 69 -5.86 12.40 0.24
N GLN A 70 -6.67 13.26 0.87
CA GLN A 70 -6.23 14.61 1.28
C GLN A 70 -5.16 14.58 2.39
N GLU A 71 -5.22 13.61 3.32
CA GLU A 71 -4.28 13.48 4.44
C GLU A 71 -2.98 12.76 4.03
N ASN A 72 -3.02 11.90 3.00
CA ASN A 72 -1.84 11.29 2.36
C ASN A 72 -1.28 12.07 1.16
N VAL A 73 -1.94 13.14 0.71
CA VAL A 73 -1.20 14.29 0.18
C VAL A 73 -0.68 15.06 1.40
N ARG A 74 0.17 14.40 2.19
CA ARG A 74 1.17 15.10 2.98
C ARG A 74 1.89 15.91 1.92
N ALA A 75 1.68 17.23 1.92
CA ALA A 75 2.50 18.15 1.15
C ALA A 75 3.93 17.61 1.26
N PRO A 76 4.61 17.29 0.14
CA PRO A 76 5.90 16.61 0.20
C PRO A 76 6.70 17.33 1.27
N ALA A 77 7.07 16.61 2.34
CA ALA A 77 7.82 17.19 3.46
C ALA A 77 8.88 18.08 2.83
N PRO A 78 8.97 19.37 3.23
CA PRO A 78 9.62 20.42 2.45
C PRO A 78 10.90 19.84 1.89
N ALA A 79 10.92 19.63 0.56
CA ALA A 79 11.93 18.80 -0.07
C ALA A 79 13.28 19.33 0.41
N LYS A 80 13.98 18.53 1.23
CA LYS A 80 15.27 18.97 1.78
C LYS A 80 16.10 19.31 0.56
N SER A 81 16.56 20.56 0.48
CA SER A 81 17.09 21.08 -0.77
C SER A 81 18.14 20.12 -1.29
N ALA A 82 18.05 19.78 -2.58
CA ALA A 82 19.12 19.03 -3.22
C ALA A 82 20.41 19.81 -2.92
N TYR A 83 21.45 19.10 -2.49
CA TYR A 83 22.73 19.64 -2.02
C TYR A 83 22.79 20.18 -0.58
N ALA A 84 21.73 20.08 0.22
CA ALA A 84 21.75 20.41 1.65
C ALA A 84 22.76 19.54 2.42
N ARG A 85 23.41 20.15 3.42
CA ARG A 85 24.20 19.42 4.42
C ARG A 85 23.30 18.85 5.50
N VAL A 86 23.64 17.64 5.90
CA VAL A 86 22.89 16.88 6.88
C VAL A 86 23.79 16.12 7.84
N PHE A 87 23.28 15.81 9.02
CA PHE A 87 23.96 15.01 10.03
C PHE A 87 23.14 13.77 10.40
N HIS A 88 23.80 12.63 10.51
CA HIS A 88 23.24 11.37 11.00
C HIS A 88 24.09 10.84 12.17
N PRO A 89 23.50 10.45 13.32
CA PRO A 89 24.25 10.04 14.52
C PRO A 89 25.31 8.95 14.28
N SER A 90 25.03 7.99 13.39
CA SER A 90 25.96 6.88 13.09
C SER A 90 26.88 7.12 11.88
N PHE A 91 26.54 8.08 11.00
CA PHE A 91 27.24 8.25 9.71
C PHE A 91 27.91 9.62 9.58
N GLY A 92 27.71 10.51 10.56
CA GLY A 92 28.28 11.84 10.58
C GLY A 92 27.63 12.77 9.57
N TYR A 93 28.44 13.69 9.05
CA TYR A 93 28.00 14.68 8.07
C TYR A 93 27.89 14.08 6.67
N GLY A 94 26.88 14.53 5.93
CA GLY A 94 26.65 14.13 4.55
C GLY A 94 25.95 15.21 3.72
N LYS A 95 25.91 14.99 2.41
CA LYS A 95 25.26 15.88 1.44
C LYS A 95 24.14 15.15 0.71
N VAL A 96 22.96 15.75 0.66
CA VAL A 96 21.81 15.20 -0.06
C VAL A 96 22.05 15.32 -1.57
N MET A 97 22.00 14.19 -2.28
CA MET A 97 22.13 14.12 -3.73
C MET A 97 20.78 14.05 -4.44
N GLY A 98 19.74 13.54 -3.77
CA GLY A 98 18.39 13.46 -4.34
C GLY A 98 17.38 12.86 -3.37
N GLN A 99 16.11 12.95 -3.76
CA GLN A 99 14.98 12.43 -2.98
C GLN A 99 14.11 11.55 -3.89
N SER A 100 13.70 10.39 -3.36
CA SER A 100 12.78 9.46 -4.00
C SER A 100 11.70 9.06 -2.99
N GLY A 101 10.53 9.66 -3.12
CA GLY A 101 9.45 9.53 -2.13
C GLY A 101 9.91 9.96 -0.73
N ASP A 102 9.87 9.02 0.21
CA ASP A 102 10.26 9.20 1.63
C ASP A 102 11.78 9.03 1.88
N HIS A 103 12.53 8.57 0.86
CA HIS A 103 13.94 8.27 1.00
C HIS A 103 14.84 9.35 0.38
N LEU A 104 15.89 9.72 1.11
CA LEU A 104 16.97 10.60 0.68
C LEU A 104 18.19 9.75 0.26
N ASP A 105 18.80 10.12 -0.85
CA ASP A 105 20.10 9.63 -1.29
C ASP A 105 21.17 10.62 -0.80
N ILE A 106 22.02 10.19 0.12
CA ILE A 106 22.98 11.05 0.83
C ILE A 106 24.38 10.47 0.66
N ILE A 107 25.36 11.32 0.35
CA ILE A 107 26.78 10.96 0.39
C ILE A 107 27.35 11.44 1.73
N PHE A 108 27.67 10.51 2.62
CA PHE A 108 28.32 10.77 3.91
C PHE A 108 29.83 10.80 3.78
N GLU A 109 30.49 11.71 4.49
CA GLU A 109 31.96 11.85 4.48
C GLU A 109 32.66 10.61 5.04
N GLY A 110 32.10 9.98 6.09
CA GLY A 110 32.68 8.79 6.73
C GLY A 110 32.10 7.44 6.26
N ALA A 111 30.93 7.43 5.61
CA ALA A 111 30.20 6.19 5.30
C ALA A 111 29.81 6.03 3.83
N GLY A 112 30.16 6.98 2.96
CA GLY A 112 29.84 6.96 1.54
C GLY A 112 28.36 7.13 1.24
N ARG A 113 27.92 6.68 0.06
CA ARG A 113 26.53 6.84 -0.42
C ARG A 113 25.57 5.92 0.33
N LYS A 114 24.50 6.47 0.89
CA LYS A 114 23.44 5.75 1.62
C LYS A 114 22.06 6.28 1.26
N LYS A 115 21.07 5.38 1.24
CA LYS A 115 19.66 5.73 1.09
C LYS A 115 18.95 5.56 2.44
N LEU A 116 18.42 6.66 2.99
CA LEU A 116 17.81 6.70 4.33
C LEU A 116 16.49 7.46 4.30
N LYS A 117 15.58 7.23 5.24
CA LYS A 117 14.38 8.07 5.36
C LYS A 117 14.74 9.47 5.85
N ALA A 118 13.97 10.47 5.43
CA ALA A 118 14.20 11.86 5.83
C ALA A 118 14.16 12.07 7.35
N ASP A 119 13.39 11.26 8.08
CA ASP A 119 13.21 11.36 9.54
C ASP A 119 14.47 11.01 10.35
N TYR A 120 15.39 10.23 9.78
CA TYR A 120 16.62 9.80 10.49
C TYR A 120 17.77 10.79 10.39
N VAL A 121 17.54 11.95 9.80
CA VAL A 121 18.62 12.85 9.35
C VAL A 121 18.26 14.30 9.69
N SER A 122 19.13 14.99 10.41
CA SER A 122 18.95 16.40 10.77
C SER A 122 19.61 17.30 9.73
N MET A 123 18.93 18.38 9.31
CA MET A 123 19.57 19.42 8.48
C MET A 123 20.53 20.25 9.33
N VAL A 124 21.67 20.60 8.75
CA VAL A 124 22.67 21.47 9.36
C VAL A 124 22.80 22.67 8.43
N GLU A 125 22.54 23.88 8.96
CA GLU A 125 22.84 25.15 8.27
C GLU A 125 24.35 25.36 8.14
#